data_AF-A0A075GIR9-F1
#
_entry.id   AF-A0A075GIR9-F1
#
_cell.length_a   1.000
_cell.length_b   1.000
_cell.length_c   1.000
_cell.angle_alpha   90.00
_cell.angle_beta   90.00
_cell.angle_gamma   90.00
#
_symmetry.space_group_name_H-M   'P 1'
#
loop_
_entity.id
_entity.type
_entity.pdbx_description
1 polymer ?
#
loop_
_entity_poly.entity_id
_entity_poly.type
_entity_poly.pdbx_seq_one_letter_code
_entity_poly.pdbx_strand_id
1 'polypeptide(L)'
;MYDAVVAGGSISGLLAAREIAKNGHSVLVLEEGFEVGSPEHCGGLVSKNALKELDIEPSQKTFDSEIECAKIFSPEGKEITINSKKQQIIVINRRELDKQAARQARDNGAKISVKTSFQEKINNGVKTSNGNIKCKFFVDCRGVSRLANKDRDGILLTAQYEVYADWIKKDR
;
A
#
# COMPACT_ATOMS: atom_id res chain seq x y z
N MET A 1 -9.64 -16.11 -19.15
CA MET A 1 -8.44 -16.56 -18.42
C MET A 1 -7.50 -15.36 -18.34
N TYR A 2 -6.93 -15.08 -17.18
CA TYR A 2 -5.97 -13.97 -17.02
C TYR A 2 -4.53 -14.49 -17.15
N ASP A 3 -3.60 -13.63 -17.54
CA ASP A 3 -2.17 -13.94 -17.45
C ASP A 3 -1.75 -13.93 -15.98
N ALA A 4 -2.18 -12.92 -15.21
CA ALA A 4 -1.91 -12.82 -13.78
C ALA A 4 -3.17 -12.51 -12.96
N VAL A 5 -3.23 -13.07 -11.75
CA VAL A 5 -4.13 -12.60 -10.69
C VAL A 5 -3.30 -12.12 -9.51
N VAL A 6 -3.56 -10.91 -9.06
CA VAL A 6 -2.88 -10.26 -7.93
C VAL A 6 -3.85 -10.20 -6.76
N ALA A 7 -3.49 -10.76 -5.60
CA ALA A 7 -4.30 -10.65 -4.39
C ALA A 7 -3.78 -9.52 -3.50
N GLY A 8 -4.64 -8.56 -3.14
CA GLY A 8 -4.32 -7.36 -2.38
C GLY A 8 -4.31 -6.13 -3.28
N GLY A 9 -5.23 -5.19 -3.03
CA GLY A 9 -5.38 -3.94 -3.77
C GLY A 9 -4.78 -2.73 -3.07
N SER A 10 -3.66 -2.91 -2.35
CA SER A 10 -2.84 -1.79 -1.86
C SER A 10 -1.64 -1.53 -2.79
N ILE A 11 -0.77 -0.58 -2.44
CA ILE A 11 0.28 -0.04 -3.30
C ILE A 11 1.12 -1.11 -4.01
N SER A 12 1.55 -2.17 -3.32
CA SER A 12 2.36 -3.23 -3.92
C SER A 12 1.62 -4.01 -5.01
N GLY A 13 0.38 -4.43 -4.75
CA GLY A 13 -0.43 -5.16 -5.71
C GLY A 13 -0.89 -4.30 -6.88
N LEU A 14 -1.22 -3.02 -6.61
CA LEU A 14 -1.64 -2.08 -7.64
C LEU A 14 -0.49 -1.70 -8.58
N LEU A 15 0.71 -1.49 -8.05
CA LEU A 15 1.90 -1.25 -8.87
C LEU A 15 2.28 -2.48 -9.69
N ALA A 16 2.23 -3.68 -9.11
CA ALA A 16 2.43 -4.91 -9.86
C ALA A 16 1.43 -5.04 -11.01
N ALA A 17 0.14 -4.79 -10.75
CA ALA A 17 -0.89 -4.84 -11.77
C ALA A 17 -0.72 -3.74 -12.83
N ARG A 18 -0.28 -2.54 -12.45
CA ARG A 18 0.03 -1.44 -13.38
C ARG A 18 1.10 -1.87 -14.38
N GLU A 19 2.22 -2.41 -13.91
CA GLU A 19 3.31 -2.83 -14.80
C GLU A 19 2.92 -4.03 -15.66
N ILE A 20 2.20 -5.02 -15.11
CA ILE A 20 1.73 -6.17 -15.89
C ILE A 20 0.79 -5.69 -17.02
N ALA A 21 -0.17 -4.82 -16.70
CA ALA A 21 -1.12 -4.29 -17.68
C ALA A 21 -0.45 -3.40 -18.74
N LYS A 22 0.50 -2.53 -18.31
CA LYS A 22 1.29 -1.66 -19.19
C LYS A 22 2.09 -2.45 -20.23
N ASN A 23 2.50 -3.67 -19.91
CA ASN A 23 3.17 -4.59 -20.83
C ASN A 23 2.20 -5.42 -21.70
N GLY A 24 0.90 -5.09 -21.71
CA GLY A 24 -0.10 -5.71 -22.58
C GLY A 24 -0.65 -7.05 -22.06
N HIS A 25 -0.41 -7.40 -20.80
CA HIS A 25 -0.89 -8.64 -20.21
C HIS A 25 -2.21 -8.45 -19.44
N SER A 26 -3.06 -9.48 -19.51
CA SER A 26 -4.34 -9.45 -18.79
C SER A 26 -4.13 -9.73 -17.31
N VAL A 27 -4.52 -8.78 -16.46
CA VAL A 27 -4.38 -8.88 -15.00
C VAL A 27 -5.66 -8.50 -14.26
N LEU A 28 -5.94 -9.25 -13.20
CA LEU A 28 -7.02 -8.99 -12.25
C LEU A 28 -6.46 -8.80 -10.84
N VAL A 29 -6.76 -7.67 -10.21
CA VAL A 29 -6.52 -7.40 -8.80
C VAL A 29 -7.74 -7.81 -7.98
N LEU A 30 -7.51 -8.54 -6.89
CA LEU A 30 -8.52 -8.92 -5.90
C LEU A 30 -8.33 -8.05 -4.66
N GLU A 31 -9.34 -7.25 -4.31
CA GLU A 31 -9.38 -6.45 -3.10
C GLU A 31 -10.49 -6.98 -2.19
N GLU A 32 -10.15 -7.30 -0.94
CA GLU A 32 -11.11 -7.86 0.02
C GLU A 32 -12.07 -6.80 0.57
N GLY A 33 -11.60 -5.56 0.68
CA GLY A 33 -12.36 -4.41 1.14
C GLY A 33 -13.47 -3.98 0.17
N PHE A 34 -14.31 -3.07 0.66
CA PHE A 34 -15.40 -2.47 -0.13
C PHE A 34 -14.88 -1.54 -1.22
N GLU A 35 -13.70 -0.95 -1.00
CA GLU A 35 -13.02 -0.04 -1.90
C GLU A 35 -11.50 -0.15 -1.68
N VAL A 36 -10.72 0.28 -2.67
CA VAL A 36 -9.27 0.41 -2.55
C VAL A 36 -8.91 1.53 -1.57
N GLY A 37 -7.89 1.27 -0.74
CA GLY A 37 -7.33 2.23 0.20
C GLY A 37 -8.10 2.38 1.51
N SER A 38 -9.05 1.49 1.80
CA SER A 38 -9.83 1.48 3.06
C SER A 38 -9.79 0.10 3.73
N PRO A 39 -9.43 0.00 5.02
CA PRO A 39 -9.01 1.06 5.92
C PRO A 39 -7.60 1.61 5.62
N GLU A 40 -7.28 2.78 6.16
CA GLU A 40 -5.90 3.28 6.19
C GLU A 40 -5.11 2.58 7.30
N HIS A 41 -3.89 2.11 6.98
CA HIS A 41 -3.08 1.27 7.88
C HIS A 41 -1.64 1.78 8.07
N CYS A 42 -1.32 3.00 7.65
CA CYS A 42 0.05 3.50 7.64
C CYS A 42 0.05 5.03 7.77
N GLY A 43 0.94 5.58 8.59
CA GLY A 43 1.09 7.03 8.82
C GLY A 43 1.63 7.84 7.63
N GLY A 44 1.70 7.28 6.43
CA GLY A 44 1.91 8.05 5.19
C GLY A 44 3.27 8.73 5.02
N LEU A 45 4.29 8.38 5.81
CA LEU A 45 5.62 9.00 5.71
C LEU A 45 6.47 8.36 4.61
N VAL A 46 6.78 9.12 3.57
CA VAL A 46 7.57 8.65 2.41
C VAL A 46 8.50 9.76 1.88
N SER A 47 9.55 9.40 1.15
CA SER A 47 10.35 10.40 0.43
C SER A 47 9.72 10.72 -0.94
N LYS A 48 9.79 11.98 -1.36
CA LYS A 48 9.37 12.37 -2.73
C LYS A 48 10.12 11.58 -3.80
N ASN A 49 11.40 11.30 -3.58
CA ASN A 49 12.22 10.52 -4.50
C ASN A 49 11.71 9.08 -4.66
N ALA A 50 11.30 8.41 -3.58
CA ALA A 50 10.76 7.06 -3.68
C ALA A 50 9.47 7.03 -4.51
N LEU A 51 8.58 8.01 -4.36
CA LEU A 51 7.37 8.09 -5.18
C LEU A 51 7.71 8.33 -6.67
N LYS A 52 8.69 9.19 -6.94
CA LYS A 52 9.19 9.44 -8.29
C LYS A 52 9.77 8.18 -8.94
N GLU A 53 10.56 7.40 -8.21
CA GLU A 53 11.10 6.11 -8.69
C GLU A 53 10.00 5.08 -8.99
N LEU A 54 8.83 5.22 -8.35
CA LEU A 54 7.65 4.38 -8.60
C LEU A 54 6.73 4.94 -9.69
N ASP A 55 7.14 5.97 -10.43
CA ASP A 55 6.30 6.70 -11.39
C ASP A 55 4.96 7.19 -10.77
N ILE A 56 5.04 7.66 -9.52
CA ILE A 56 3.93 8.29 -8.82
C ILE A 56 4.29 9.75 -8.56
N GLU A 57 3.56 10.64 -9.22
CA GLU A 57 3.54 12.06 -8.87
C GLU A 57 2.40 12.32 -7.89
N PRO A 58 2.67 12.71 -6.63
CA PRO A 58 1.61 12.96 -5.65
C PRO A 58 0.66 14.04 -6.14
N SER A 59 -0.63 13.72 -6.18
CA SER A 59 -1.66 14.75 -6.39
C SER A 59 -1.77 15.67 -5.18
N GLN A 60 -2.43 16.83 -5.33
CA GLN A 60 -2.77 17.69 -4.19
C GLN A 60 -3.61 16.97 -3.11
N LYS A 61 -4.36 15.92 -3.46
CA LYS A 61 -5.11 15.10 -2.48
C LYS A 61 -4.25 14.06 -1.79
N THR A 62 -3.18 13.65 -2.46
CA THR A 62 -2.22 12.66 -1.94
C THR A 62 -1.22 13.32 -1.01
N PHE A 63 -0.81 14.55 -1.29
CA PHE A 63 0.12 15.31 -0.45
C PHE A 63 -0.61 15.93 0.75
N ASP A 64 -0.05 15.76 1.95
CA ASP A 64 -0.55 16.39 3.18
C ASP A 64 0.43 17.48 3.67
N SER A 65 1.65 17.10 4.03
CA SER A 65 2.66 18.03 4.56
C SER A 65 4.11 17.60 4.27
N GLU A 66 5.07 18.52 4.46
CA GLU A 66 6.51 18.21 4.42
C GLU A 66 7.07 18.03 5.83
N ILE A 67 7.99 17.09 6.01
CA ILE A 67 8.66 16.86 7.29
C ILE A 67 10.04 17.52 7.28
N GLU A 68 10.20 18.54 8.13
CA GLU A 68 11.46 19.28 8.23
C GLU A 68 12.51 18.59 9.12
N CYS A 69 12.07 17.87 10.15
CA CYS A 69 12.97 17.13 11.04
C CYS A 69 12.30 15.92 11.70
N ALA A 70 13.12 14.98 12.16
CA ALA A 70 12.72 13.91 13.07
C ALA A 70 13.44 14.10 14.41
N LYS A 71 12.70 13.97 15.51
CA LYS A 71 13.25 14.05 16.87
C LYS A 71 13.12 12.68 17.54
N ILE A 72 14.23 12.19 18.08
CA ILE A 72 14.32 10.91 18.77
C ILE A 72 14.61 11.20 20.24
N PHE A 73 13.76 10.67 21.12
CA PHE A 73 13.87 10.84 22.56
C PHE A 73 14.24 9.51 23.21
N SER A 74 15.27 9.50 24.06
CA SER A 74 15.56 8.34 24.92
C SER A 74 14.62 8.31 26.13
N PRO A 75 14.44 7.15 26.79
CA PRO A 75 13.70 7.08 28.05
C PRO A 75 14.25 7.98 29.17
N GLU A 76 15.55 8.32 29.08
CA GLU A 76 16.23 9.23 30.02
C GLU A 76 16.07 10.72 29.64
N GLY A 77 15.29 11.04 28.61
CA GLY A 77 15.04 12.41 28.17
C GLY A 77 16.12 13.02 27.27
N LYS A 78 17.09 12.22 26.78
CA LYS A 78 18.07 12.70 25.79
C LYS A 78 17.40 12.86 24.43
N GLU A 79 17.69 13.96 23.73
CA GLU A 79 17.12 14.27 22.42
C GLU A 79 18.19 14.23 21.32
N ILE A 80 17.87 13.59 20.20
CA ILE A 80 18.60 13.71 18.94
C ILE A 80 17.64 14.28 17.90
N THR A 81 18.03 15.38 17.25
CA THR A 81 17.30 15.97 16.13
C THR A 81 18.00 15.66 14.81
N ILE A 82 17.27 15.07 13.86
CA ILE A 82 17.71 14.79 12.50
C ILE A 82 17.02 15.78 11.56
N ASN A 83 17.79 16.58 10.83
CA ASN A 83 17.26 17.46 9.78
C ASN A 83 16.92 16.63 8.54
N SER A 84 15.65 16.65 8.09
CA SER A 84 15.14 15.87 6.96
C SER A 84 14.86 16.69 5.71
N LYS A 85 15.21 17.99 5.68
CA LYS A 85 14.92 18.87 4.53
C LYS A 85 15.53 18.37 3.22
N LYS A 86 16.74 17.78 3.27
CA LYS A 86 17.42 17.23 2.08
C LYS A 86 16.78 15.94 1.58
N GLN A 87 16.14 15.18 2.47
CA GLN A 87 15.53 13.89 2.19
C GLN A 87 14.13 14.05 1.58
N GLN A 88 13.57 15.27 1.62
CA GLN A 88 12.28 15.62 1.03
C GLN A 88 11.18 14.64 1.46
N ILE A 89 11.13 14.37 2.78
CA ILE A 89 10.12 13.50 3.37
C ILE A 89 8.79 14.25 3.41
N ILE A 90 7.72 13.56 3.02
CA ILE A 90 6.37 14.07 3.02
C ILE A 90 5.45 13.12 3.74
N VAL A 91 4.38 13.68 4.30
CA VAL A 91 3.20 12.93 4.71
C VAL A 91 2.26 12.88 3.51
N ILE A 92 1.75 11.68 3.24
CA ILE A 92 0.76 11.45 2.21
C ILE A 92 -0.52 10.85 2.77
N ASN A 93 -1.65 11.21 2.17
CA ASN A 93 -2.88 10.47 2.32
C ASN A 93 -2.76 9.12 1.60
N ARG A 94 -2.67 8.05 2.38
CA ARG A 94 -2.43 6.70 1.84
C ARG A 94 -3.62 6.18 1.06
N ARG A 95 -4.84 6.49 1.49
CA ARG A 95 -6.05 6.13 0.74
C ARG A 95 -6.06 6.77 -0.65
N GLU A 96 -5.69 8.04 -0.76
CA GLU A 96 -5.64 8.75 -2.04
C GLU A 96 -4.46 8.27 -2.91
N LEU A 97 -3.32 7.90 -2.30
CA LEU A 97 -2.22 7.23 -3.02
C LEU A 97 -2.68 5.90 -3.64
N ASP A 98 -3.29 5.01 -2.84
CA ASP A 98 -3.74 3.71 -3.32
C ASP A 98 -4.80 3.87 -4.43
N LYS A 99 -5.74 4.84 -4.30
CA LYS A 99 -6.69 5.17 -5.37
C LYS A 99 -6.02 5.70 -6.64
N GLN A 100 -4.98 6.53 -6.51
CA GLN A 100 -4.20 7.02 -7.64
C GLN A 100 -3.52 5.86 -8.37
N ALA A 101 -2.85 4.97 -7.65
CA ALA A 101 -2.21 3.78 -8.21
C ALA A 101 -3.24 2.85 -8.87
N ALA A 102 -4.42 2.68 -8.27
CA ALA A 102 -5.51 1.89 -8.85
C ALA A 102 -6.04 2.50 -10.15
N ARG A 103 -6.16 3.83 -10.23
CA ARG A 103 -6.50 4.52 -11.47
C ARG A 103 -5.44 4.28 -12.54
N GLN A 104 -4.16 4.50 -12.22
CA GLN A 104 -3.05 4.24 -13.15
C GLN A 104 -3.08 2.79 -13.67
N ALA A 105 -3.31 1.80 -12.79
CA ALA A 105 -3.39 0.40 -13.20
C ALA A 105 -4.57 0.16 -14.16
N ARG A 106 -5.76 0.72 -13.85
CA ARG A 106 -6.95 0.62 -14.70
C ARG A 106 -6.77 1.30 -16.05
N ASP A 107 -6.13 2.47 -16.08
CA ASP A 107 -5.85 3.22 -17.31
C ASP A 107 -4.90 2.43 -18.23
N ASN A 108 -4.03 1.57 -17.67
CA ASN A 108 -3.21 0.62 -18.41
C ASN A 108 -3.93 -0.71 -18.77
N GLY A 109 -5.19 -0.90 -18.36
CA GLY A 109 -6.00 -2.07 -18.70
C GLY A 109 -6.16 -3.13 -17.60
N ALA A 110 -5.64 -2.89 -16.39
CA ALA A 110 -5.87 -3.79 -15.26
C ALA A 110 -7.35 -3.78 -14.84
N LYS A 111 -7.88 -4.95 -14.45
CA LYS A 111 -9.20 -5.06 -13.81
C LYS A 111 -9.02 -5.14 -12.30
N ILE A 112 -9.94 -4.54 -11.55
CA ILE A 112 -9.94 -4.57 -10.08
C ILE A 112 -11.31 -5.04 -9.62
N SER A 113 -11.33 -6.07 -8.78
CA SER A 113 -12.54 -6.63 -8.16
C SER A 113 -12.47 -6.43 -6.66
N VAL A 114 -13.27 -5.49 -6.15
CA VAL A 114 -13.47 -5.27 -4.71
C VAL A 114 -14.39 -6.34 -4.12
N LYS A 115 -14.48 -6.42 -2.78
CA LYS A 115 -15.25 -7.46 -2.06
C LYS A 115 -14.92 -8.87 -2.55
N THR A 116 -13.67 -9.09 -2.93
CA THR A 116 -13.21 -10.34 -3.52
C THR A 116 -11.93 -10.75 -2.83
N SER A 117 -12.03 -11.69 -1.89
CA SER A 117 -10.87 -12.20 -1.18
C SER A 117 -10.33 -13.46 -1.84
N PHE A 118 -8.99 -13.58 -1.91
CA PHE A 118 -8.34 -14.83 -2.27
C PHE A 118 -8.48 -15.85 -1.13
N GLN A 119 -8.82 -17.09 -1.45
CA GLN A 119 -8.99 -18.18 -0.48
C GLN A 119 -7.87 -19.22 -0.61
N GLU A 120 -7.73 -19.82 -1.80
CA GLU A 120 -6.78 -20.91 -2.04
C GLU A 120 -6.28 -20.93 -3.50
N LYS A 121 -5.10 -21.51 -3.70
CA LYS A 121 -4.59 -21.86 -5.03
C LYS A 121 -5.29 -23.13 -5.48
N ILE A 122 -5.67 -23.18 -6.75
CA ILE A 122 -6.29 -24.37 -7.36
C ILE A 122 -5.55 -24.69 -8.67
N ASN A 123 -5.84 -25.86 -9.24
CA ASN A 123 -5.29 -26.21 -10.55
C ASN A 123 -5.66 -25.16 -11.60
N ASN A 124 -4.66 -24.58 -12.24
CA ASN A 124 -4.78 -23.54 -13.27
C ASN A 124 -5.48 -22.24 -12.81
N GLY A 125 -5.39 -21.88 -11.53
CA GLY A 125 -5.94 -20.61 -11.06
C GLY A 125 -5.99 -20.43 -9.54
N VAL A 126 -6.96 -19.62 -9.12
CA VAL A 126 -7.25 -19.35 -7.71
C VAL A 126 -8.73 -19.44 -7.41
N LYS A 127 -9.08 -19.82 -6.20
CA LYS A 127 -10.42 -19.69 -5.65
C LYS A 127 -10.52 -18.39 -4.86
N THR A 128 -11.63 -17.69 -5.07
CA THR A 128 -11.96 -16.44 -4.38
C THR A 128 -13.29 -16.55 -3.68
N SER A 129 -13.65 -15.57 -2.85
CA SER A 129 -14.99 -15.46 -2.27
C SER A 129 -16.11 -15.39 -3.32
N ASN A 130 -15.79 -14.99 -4.56
CA ASN A 130 -16.76 -14.79 -5.65
C ASN A 130 -16.59 -15.85 -6.76
N GLY A 131 -15.99 -17.00 -6.43
CA GLY A 131 -15.81 -18.12 -7.35
C GLY A 131 -14.37 -18.29 -7.85
N ASN A 132 -14.20 -19.21 -8.80
CA ASN A 132 -12.90 -19.63 -9.31
C ASN A 132 -12.44 -18.76 -10.48
N ILE A 133 -11.19 -18.35 -10.47
CA ILE A 133 -10.58 -17.52 -11.50
C ILE A 133 -9.36 -18.24 -12.07
N LYS A 134 -9.38 -18.49 -13.38
CA LYS A 134 -8.24 -19.12 -14.07
C LYS A 134 -7.15 -18.10 -14.38
N CYS A 135 -5.91 -18.41 -14.02
CA CYS A 135 -4.73 -17.58 -14.30
C CYS A 135 -3.48 -18.42 -14.53
N LYS A 136 -2.49 -17.86 -15.24
CA LYS A 136 -1.17 -18.49 -15.40
C LYS A 136 -0.28 -18.23 -14.19
N PHE A 137 -0.29 -16.99 -13.69
CA PHE A 137 0.49 -16.55 -12.54
C PHE A 137 -0.41 -16.03 -11.43
N PHE A 138 -0.01 -16.29 -10.19
CA PHE A 138 -0.62 -15.71 -9.00
C PHE A 138 0.43 -14.92 -8.21
N VAL A 139 0.11 -13.67 -7.89
CA VAL A 139 0.98 -12.77 -7.14
C VAL A 139 0.30 -12.44 -5.80
N ASP A 140 0.94 -12.79 -4.69
CA ASP A 140 0.39 -12.56 -3.34
C ASP A 140 0.92 -11.24 -2.77
N CYS A 141 0.06 -10.23 -2.68
CA CYS A 141 0.35 -8.89 -2.18
C CYS A 141 -0.54 -8.51 -0.98
N ARG A 142 -1.08 -9.49 -0.25
CA ARG A 142 -2.05 -9.28 0.85
C ARG A 142 -1.45 -8.75 2.17
N GLY A 143 -0.18 -8.37 2.17
CA GLY A 143 0.49 -7.77 3.32
C GLY A 143 0.92 -8.74 4.42
N VAL A 144 1.68 -8.20 5.39
CA VAL A 144 2.36 -8.95 6.46
C VAL A 144 1.40 -9.64 7.44
N SER A 145 0.18 -9.13 7.59
CA SER A 145 -0.84 -9.71 8.45
C SER A 145 -1.17 -11.16 8.05
N ARG A 146 -1.04 -11.51 6.76
CA ARG A 146 -1.24 -12.87 6.29
C ARG A 146 -0.10 -13.82 6.63
N LEU A 147 1.13 -13.30 6.76
CA LEU A 147 2.28 -14.08 7.20
C LEU A 147 2.22 -14.29 8.72
N ALA A 148 2.03 -13.22 9.49
CA ALA A 148 1.96 -13.27 10.96
C ALA A 148 0.82 -14.17 11.48
N ASN A 149 -0.29 -14.28 10.75
CA ASN A 149 -1.40 -15.17 11.11
C ASN A 149 -1.18 -16.63 10.73
N LYS A 150 -0.28 -16.92 9.77
CA LYS A 150 0.07 -18.29 9.37
C LYS A 150 1.17 -18.88 10.24
N ASP A 151 2.12 -18.06 10.65
CA ASP A 151 3.24 -18.42 11.50
C ASP A 151 3.48 -17.29 12.49
N ARG A 152 3.28 -17.57 13.78
CA ARG A 152 3.45 -16.58 14.85
C ARG A 152 4.90 -16.49 15.32
N ASP A 153 5.75 -17.43 14.91
CA ASP A 153 7.14 -17.44 15.27
C ASP A 153 7.95 -16.57 14.29
N GLY A 154 8.72 -15.61 14.82
CA GLY A 154 9.62 -14.78 14.03
C GLY A 154 9.03 -13.53 13.37
N ILE A 155 7.71 -13.29 13.46
CA ILE A 155 7.09 -12.03 12.99
C ILE A 155 6.44 -11.29 14.15
N LEU A 156 7.07 -10.19 14.57
CA LEU A 156 6.50 -9.26 15.54
C LEU A 156 5.89 -8.07 14.80
N LEU A 157 4.56 -7.96 14.83
CA LEU A 157 3.88 -6.78 14.31
C LEU A 157 4.15 -5.60 15.24
N THR A 158 4.68 -4.51 14.69
CA THR A 158 4.84 -3.25 15.41
C THR A 158 3.47 -2.59 15.60
N ALA A 159 3.15 -2.22 16.84
CA ALA A 159 1.97 -1.40 17.10
C ALA A 159 2.25 0.05 16.71
N GLN A 160 1.37 0.63 15.90
CA GLN A 160 1.32 2.07 15.66
C GLN A 160 0.21 2.64 16.55
N TYR A 161 0.52 3.64 17.35
CA TYR A 161 -0.46 4.40 18.13
C TYR A 161 -0.47 5.84 17.64
N GLU A 162 -1.67 6.37 17.38
CA GLU A 162 -1.85 7.79 17.17
C GLU A 162 -1.91 8.48 18.53
N VAL A 163 -1.02 9.43 18.76
CA VAL A 163 -0.99 10.22 19.99
C VAL A 163 -1.58 11.59 19.68
N TYR A 164 -2.73 11.88 20.29
CA TYR A 164 -3.36 13.18 20.26
C TYR A 164 -2.96 13.93 21.53
N ALA A 165 -2.42 15.14 21.38
CA ALA A 165 -1.99 15.94 22.51
C ALA A 165 -2.06 17.43 22.20
N ASP A 166 -2.48 18.23 23.18
CA ASP A 166 -2.73 19.67 23.02
C ASP A 166 -1.47 20.48 22.67
N TRP A 167 -0.29 19.94 22.97
CA TRP A 167 1.00 20.57 22.63
C TRP A 167 1.48 20.24 21.21
N ILE A 168 0.83 19.30 20.50
CA ILE A 168 1.09 19.04 19.09
C ILE A 168 0.40 20.16 18.30
N LYS A 169 1.17 21.20 17.99
CA LYS A 169 0.69 22.28 17.14
C LYS A 169 0.46 21.73 15.74
N LYS A 170 -0.74 21.91 15.20
CA LYS A 170 -0.96 21.72 13.76
C LYS A 170 -0.08 22.74 13.04
N ASP A 171 0.79 22.25 12.16
CA ASP A 171 1.49 23.14 11.23
C ASP A 171 0.43 23.91 10.43
N ARG A 172 0.60 25.23 10.37
CA ARG A 172 -0.31 26.17 9.71
C ARG A 172 -0.22 26.06 8.20
#